data_AF-A0A2E0ZQF0-F1
#
_entry.id   AF-A0A2E0ZQF0-F1
#
_cell.length_a   1.000
_cell.length_b   1.000
_cell.length_c   1.000
_cell.angle_alpha   90.00
_cell.angle_beta   90.00
_cell.angle_gamma   90.00
#
_symmetry.space_group_name_H-M   'P 1'
#
loop_
_entity.id
_entity.type
_entity.pdbx_description
1 polymer ?
#
loop_
_entity_poly.entity_id
_entity_poly.type
_entity_poly.pdbx_seq_one_letter_code
_entity_poly.pdbx_strand_id
1 'polypeptide(L)'
;WVVEGTIERVDIDTVEIGTRSGGRIGRTEDWIRHAWPDHIQASPLPDGSGNLLAFVPQDESDQEFRIMFQTDGEKVIRMWAGRLPWAAELGGCPVG
;
A
#
# COMPACT_ATOMS: atom_id res chain seq x y z
N TRP A 1 -8.82 -2.02 9.47
CA TRP A 1 -10.26 -1.70 9.48
C TRP A 1 -11.07 -2.98 9.42
N VAL A 2 -12.14 -3.05 10.21
CA VAL A 2 -13.14 -4.11 10.14
C VAL A 2 -14.47 -3.45 9.80
N VAL A 3 -15.10 -3.88 8.71
CA VAL A 3 -16.45 -3.43 8.32
C VAL A 3 -17.34 -4.67 8.32
N GLU A 4 -18.45 -4.61 9.05
CA GLU A 4 -19.44 -5.69 9.11
C GLU A 4 -18.86 -7.08 9.47
N GLY A 5 -17.77 -7.11 10.25
CA GLY A 5 -17.10 -8.35 10.68
C GLY A 5 -16.07 -8.91 9.70
N THR A 6 -15.78 -8.22 8.59
CA THR A 6 -14.74 -8.60 7.61
C THR A 6 -13.51 -7.69 7.74
N ILE A 7 -12.31 -8.27 7.66
CA ILE A 7 -11.06 -7.51 7.64
C ILE A 7 -10.96 -6.82 6.27
N GLU A 8 -11.31 -5.54 6.22
CA GLU A 8 -11.28 -4.75 4.98
C GLU A 8 -9.91 -4.15 4.70
N ARG A 9 -9.08 -3.97 5.73
CA ARG A 9 -7.73 -3.43 5.60
C ARG A 9 -6.85 -3.78 6.78
N VAL A 10 -5.60 -4.09 6.49
CA VAL A 10 -4.53 -4.32 7.45
C VAL A 10 -3.43 -3.30 7.19
N ASP A 11 -3.18 -2.43 8.18
CA ASP A 11 -2.06 -1.50 8.18
C ASP A 11 -0.83 -2.17 8.79
N ILE A 12 0.31 -1.98 8.16
CA ILE A 12 1.61 -2.45 8.63
C ILE A 12 2.47 -1.22 8.84
N ASP A 13 2.83 -0.97 10.10
CA ASP A 13 3.64 0.16 10.57
C ASP A 13 5.00 -0.27 11.13
N THR A 14 5.34 -1.55 11.03
CA THR A 14 6.64 -2.10 11.44
C THR A 14 7.51 -2.52 10.25
N VAL A 15 8.81 -2.28 10.37
CA VAL A 15 9.84 -2.70 9.39
C VAL A 15 10.08 -4.21 9.34
N GLU A 16 9.53 -4.95 10.31
CA GLU A 16 9.73 -6.39 10.47
C GLU A 16 8.84 -7.24 9.55
N ILE A 17 7.79 -6.63 8.97
CA ILE A 17 6.82 -7.33 8.11
C ILE A 17 7.07 -6.93 6.65
N GLY A 18 7.19 -7.93 5.79
CA GLY A 18 7.29 -7.75 4.34
C GLY A 18 6.35 -8.69 3.59
N THR A 19 6.00 -8.33 2.35
CA THR A 19 5.31 -9.25 1.44
C THR A 19 6.22 -10.44 1.12
N ARG A 20 5.63 -11.56 0.69
CA ARG A 20 6.39 -12.77 0.31
C ARG A 20 7.45 -12.52 -0.78
N SER A 21 7.25 -11.50 -1.62
CA SER A 21 8.21 -11.05 -2.64
C SER A 21 9.19 -9.97 -2.17
N GLY A 22 9.12 -9.54 -0.90
CA GLY A 22 10.13 -8.68 -0.25
C GLY A 22 9.80 -7.19 -0.17
N GLY A 23 8.59 -6.77 -0.54
CA GLY A 23 8.13 -5.39 -0.36
C GLY A 23 7.90 -5.10 1.12
N ARG A 24 8.56 -4.07 1.65
CA ARG A 24 8.52 -3.70 3.07
C ARG A 24 8.81 -2.22 3.25
N ILE A 25 8.50 -1.70 4.44
CA ILE A 25 8.96 -0.37 4.88
C ILE A 25 10.49 -0.28 4.75
N GLY A 26 10.97 0.86 4.25
CA GLY A 26 12.38 1.15 3.99
C GLY A 26 12.90 0.73 2.61
N ARG A 27 12.09 0.08 1.76
CA ARG A 27 12.43 -0.12 0.34
C ARG A 27 12.31 1.19 -0.43
N THR A 28 13.12 1.37 -1.47
CA THR A 28 13.01 2.54 -2.34
C THR A 28 11.82 2.42 -3.28
N GLU A 29 11.30 3.55 -3.76
CA GLU A 29 10.28 3.56 -4.82
C GLU A 29 10.72 2.76 -6.05
N ASP A 30 11.95 3.00 -6.51
CA ASP A 30 12.52 2.31 -7.67
C ASP A 30 12.52 0.80 -7.48
N TRP A 31 12.85 0.32 -6.28
CA TRP A 31 12.83 -1.11 -6.01
C TRP A 31 11.41 -1.68 -6.11
N ILE A 32 10.41 -0.97 -5.57
CA ILE A 32 8.99 -1.40 -5.64
C ILE A 32 8.53 -1.45 -7.09
N ARG A 33 8.84 -0.43 -7.89
CA ARG A 33 8.51 -0.39 -9.33
C ARG A 33 9.21 -1.51 -10.10
N HIS A 34 10.48 -1.80 -9.82
CA HIS A 34 11.22 -2.87 -10.48
C HIS A 34 10.74 -4.27 -10.08
N ALA A 35 10.29 -4.45 -8.82
CA ALA A 35 9.75 -5.72 -8.37
C ALA A 35 8.40 -6.06 -9.04
N TRP A 36 7.63 -5.03 -9.42
CA TRP A 36 6.28 -5.16 -9.96
C TRP A 36 5.96 -4.14 -11.08
N PRO A 37 6.69 -4.17 -12.20
CA PRO A 37 6.64 -3.11 -13.22
C PRO A 37 5.23 -2.90 -13.81
N ASP A 38 4.47 -3.98 -13.98
CA ASP A 38 3.15 -3.95 -14.63
C ASP A 38 1.97 -3.89 -13.64
N HIS A 39 2.26 -3.76 -12.35
CA HIS A 39 1.25 -3.75 -11.30
C HIS A 39 1.23 -2.45 -10.49
N ILE A 40 2.18 -1.54 -10.67
CA ILE A 40 2.29 -0.34 -9.84
C ILE A 40 1.66 0.86 -10.54
N GLN A 41 0.63 1.43 -9.92
CA GLN A 41 0.10 2.76 -10.23
C GLN A 41 0.60 3.75 -9.20
N ALA A 42 1.26 4.83 -9.63
CA ALA A 42 1.81 5.83 -8.73
C ALA A 42 1.06 7.16 -8.84
N SER A 43 0.77 7.78 -7.70
CA SER A 43 0.23 9.12 -7.61
C SER A 43 0.96 9.93 -6.53
N PRO A 44 1.14 11.25 -6.71
CA PRO A 44 1.67 12.10 -5.65
C PRO A 44 0.66 12.19 -4.49
N LEU A 45 1.18 12.32 -3.27
CA LEU A 45 0.34 12.60 -2.10
C LEU A 45 -0.22 14.03 -2.17
N PRO A 46 -1.45 14.27 -1.69
CA PRO A 46 -2.09 15.60 -1.75
C PRO A 46 -1.31 16.71 -1.01
N ASP A 47 -0.55 16.35 0.01
CA ASP A 47 0.28 17.27 0.81
C ASP A 47 1.68 17.49 0.23
N GLY A 48 2.02 16.81 -0.87
CA GLY A 48 3.33 16.89 -1.52
C GLY A 48 4.46 16.19 -0.76
N SER A 49 4.17 15.42 0.29
CA SER A 49 5.18 14.78 1.14
C SER A 49 5.88 13.56 0.50
N GLY A 50 5.39 13.10 -0.65
CA GLY A 50 5.93 11.95 -1.37
C GLY A 50 4.88 11.34 -2.31
N ASN A 51 4.97 10.03 -2.53
CA ASN A 51 4.08 9.31 -3.44
C ASN A 51 3.34 8.16 -2.77
N LEU A 52 2.19 7.82 -3.35
CA LEU A 52 1.43 6.61 -3.07
C LEU A 52 1.59 5.65 -4.24
N LEU A 53 2.14 4.46 -3.99
CA LEU A 53 2.25 3.39 -4.98
C LEU A 53 1.18 2.34 -4.68
N ALA A 54 0.21 2.18 -5.58
CA ALA A 54 -0.82 1.17 -5.50
C ALA A 54 -0.41 -0.05 -6.34
N PHE A 55 -0.26 -1.21 -5.70
CA PHE A 55 -0.19 -2.49 -6.37
C PHE A 55 -1.60 -2.94 -6.79
N VAL A 56 -1.76 -3.18 -8.08
CA VAL A 56 -2.99 -3.64 -8.72
C VAL A 56 -2.80 -5.09 -9.17
N PRO A 57 -3.51 -6.05 -8.55
CA PRO A 57 -3.55 -7.43 -9.03
C PRO A 57 -4.09 -7.49 -10.46
N GLN A 58 -3.54 -8.39 -11.28
CA GLN A 58 -4.03 -8.64 -12.64
C GLN A 58 -5.07 -9.77 -12.68
N ASP A 59 -5.08 -10.65 -11.68
CA ASP A 59 -6.05 -11.74 -11.57
C ASP A 59 -7.45 -11.20 -11.27
N GLU A 60 -8.46 -11.71 -11.99
CA GLU A 60 -9.84 -11.23 -11.89
C GLU A 60 -10.45 -11.41 -10.49
N SER A 61 -10.07 -12.46 -9.78
CA SER A 61 -10.54 -12.71 -8.41
C SER A 61 -10.08 -11.64 -7.41
N ASP A 62 -9.00 -10.93 -7.73
CA ASP A 62 -8.30 -10.06 -6.79
C ASP A 62 -8.40 -8.58 -7.18
N GLN A 63 -9.18 -8.24 -8.22
CA GLN A 63 -9.32 -6.87 -8.74
C GLN A 63 -9.86 -5.88 -7.70
N GLU A 64 -10.53 -6.35 -6.65
CA GLU A 64 -11.00 -5.50 -5.56
C GLU A 64 -9.93 -5.19 -4.52
N PHE A 65 -8.78 -5.89 -4.53
CA PHE A 65 -7.72 -5.73 -3.53
C PHE A 65 -6.60 -4.81 -4.01
N ARG A 66 -6.03 -4.04 -3.09
CA ARG A 66 -4.83 -3.24 -3.33
C ARG A 66 -3.84 -3.44 -2.20
N ILE A 67 -2.55 -3.31 -2.54
CA ILE A 67 -1.51 -3.02 -1.56
C ILE A 67 -1.02 -1.62 -1.83
N MET A 68 -1.03 -0.78 -0.82
CA MET A 68 -0.58 0.60 -0.91
C MET A 68 0.76 0.75 -0.22
N PHE A 69 1.68 1.43 -0.87
CA PHE A 69 2.96 1.83 -0.31
C PHE A 69 3.03 3.35 -0.32
N GLN A 70 2.95 3.96 0.86
CA GLN A 70 3.20 5.38 1.02
C GLN A 70 4.70 5.60 1.16
N THR A 71 5.22 6.58 0.45
CA THR A 71 6.64 6.91 0.40
C THR A 71 6.86 8.37 0.76
N ASP A 72 8.08 8.71 1.17
CA ASP A 72 8.55 10.09 1.35
C ASP A 72 9.20 10.68 0.08
N GLY A 73 9.00 10.03 -1.08
CA GLY A 73 9.65 10.36 -2.34
C GLY A 73 10.95 9.59 -2.60
N GLU A 74 11.51 8.92 -1.59
CA GLU A 74 12.66 8.02 -1.75
C GLU A 74 12.34 6.60 -1.32
N LYS A 75 11.76 6.44 -0.13
CA LYS A 75 11.52 5.14 0.51
C LYS A 75 10.10 4.98 1.03
N VAL A 76 9.65 3.73 1.11
CA VAL A 76 8.38 3.35 1.72
C VAL A 76 8.44 3.64 3.22
N ILE A 77 7.52 4.46 3.71
CA ILE A 77 7.38 4.82 5.12
C ILE A 77 6.17 4.16 5.78
N ARG A 78 5.19 3.72 4.98
CA ARG A 78 4.00 3.00 5.46
C ARG A 78 3.47 2.10 4.36
N MET A 79 2.87 0.97 4.74
CA MET A 79 2.14 0.14 3.80
C MET A 79 0.87 -0.45 4.41
N TRP A 80 -0.11 -0.73 3.56
CA TRP A 80 -1.34 -1.43 3.96
C TRP A 80 -1.89 -2.23 2.80
N ALA A 81 -2.61 -3.30 3.12
CA ALA A 81 -3.37 -4.08 2.14
C ALA A 81 -4.85 -4.04 2.50
N GLY A 82 -5.72 -4.03 1.50
CA GLY A 82 -7.15 -4.03 1.76
C GLY A 82 -7.99 -4.12 0.49
N ARG A 83 -9.31 -4.11 0.67
CA ARG A 83 -10.29 -4.05 -0.42
C ARG A 83 -10.66 -2.60 -0.73
N LEU A 84 -10.97 -2.29 -1.98
CA LEU A 84 -11.58 -1.02 -2.38
C LEU A 84 -12.99 -0.89 -1.79
N PRO A 85 -13.43 0.34 -1.41
CA PRO A 85 -12.69 1.60 -1.49
C PRO A 85 -11.70 1.82 -0.32
N TRP A 86 -11.78 1.04 0.75
CA TRP A 86 -11.03 1.24 2.00
C TRP A 86 -9.51 1.20 1.85
N ALA A 87 -9.00 0.46 0.87
CA ALA A 87 -7.59 0.45 0.54
C ALA A 87 -7.11 1.78 -0.07
N ALA A 88 -7.97 2.53 -0.78
CA ALA A 88 -7.58 3.80 -1.37
C ALA A 88 -7.57 4.97 -0.36
N GLU A 89 -8.14 4.77 0.83
CA GLU A 89 -8.19 5.79 1.87
C GLU A 89 -6.80 6.09 2.44
N LEU A 90 -6.35 7.34 2.33
CA LEU A 90 -5.07 7.77 2.93
C LEU A 90 -5.14 7.85 4.46
N GLY A 91 -6.35 8.05 5.00
CA GLY A 91 -6.60 8.08 6.43
C GLY A 91 -6.20 6.75 7.10
N GLY A 92 -5.29 6.83 8.06
CA GLY A 92 -5.00 5.71 8.95
C GLY A 92 -6.08 5.48 10.00
N CYS A 93 -5.92 4.44 10.82
CA CYS A 93 -6.71 4.29 12.05
C CYS A 93 -6.54 5.56 12.90
N PRO A 94 -7.62 6.25 13.33
CA PRO A 94 -7.48 7.31 14.31
C PRO A 94 -6.87 6.71 15.58
N VAL A 95 -5.89 7.41 16.16
CA VAL A 95 -5.41 7.11 17.52
C VAL A 95 -6.58 7.36 18.46
N GLY A 96 -7.25 6.27 18.85
CA GLY A 96 -8.21 6.25 19.95
C GLY A 96 -7.50 6.12 21.29
#